data_AF-F7NQA5-F1
#
_entry.id   AF-F7NQA5-F1
#
_cell.length_a   1.000
_cell.length_b   1.000
_cell.length_c   1.000
_cell.angle_alpha   90.00
_cell.angle_beta   90.00
_cell.angle_gamma   90.00
#
_symmetry.space_group_name_H-M   'P 1'
#
loop_
_entity.id
_entity.type
_entity.pdbx_description
1 polymer ?
#
loop_
_entity_poly.entity_id
_entity_poly.type
_entity_poly.pdbx_seq_one_letter_code
_entity_poly.pdbx_strand_id
1 'polypeptide(L)'
;DALVKGTTMLQNQLHGQLMYHYPSYRKFFCLVNSKTALYFWETYPSPRHLQAVTAETLADGLRSVSRNACSMEKAQTILDLVAADGDTHREFQAERDFIVKSIIQELRYKQQAIEGIDGELKTLLPLTGYKLDTMPGINLNTASHIISEIGDINRFPTSDKLARFAGIAPVLFSSAGKGKEQRSRQGNRVLHGIFYFLAVQLVQVSKGG
;
A
#
# COMPACT_ATOMS: atom_id res chain seq x y z
N ASP A 1 -5.24 7.94 1.64
CA ASP A 1 -5.65 7.05 2.76
C ASP A 1 -6.83 6.13 2.52
N ALA A 2 -8.03 6.63 2.25
CA ALA A 2 -9.23 5.78 2.16
C ALA A 2 -9.07 4.65 1.12
N LEU A 3 -8.55 4.97 -0.07
CA LEU A 3 -8.30 3.99 -1.13
C LEU A 3 -7.23 2.95 -0.74
N VAL A 4 -6.18 3.36 -0.03
CA VAL A 4 -5.12 2.45 0.45
C VAL A 4 -5.70 1.46 1.46
N LYS A 5 -6.47 1.94 2.45
CA LYS A 5 -7.16 1.08 3.42
C LYS A 5 -8.12 0.10 2.74
N GLY A 6 -8.90 0.59 1.76
CA GLY A 6 -9.78 -0.26 0.95
C GLY A 6 -9.00 -1.32 0.17
N THR A 7 -7.83 -0.99 -0.37
CA THR A 7 -6.94 -1.93 -1.06
C THR A 7 -6.46 -3.03 -0.13
N THR A 8 -6.04 -2.71 1.10
CA THR A 8 -5.63 -3.70 2.11
C THR A 8 -6.78 -4.64 2.48
N MET A 9 -8.00 -4.12 2.65
CA MET A 9 -9.18 -4.94 2.94
C MET A 9 -9.46 -5.94 1.81
N LEU A 10 -9.42 -5.48 0.55
CA LEU A 10 -9.60 -6.35 -0.62
C LEU A 10 -8.49 -7.38 -0.77
N GLN A 11 -7.23 -7.02 -0.48
CA GLN A 11 -6.12 -7.98 -0.47
C GLN A 11 -6.36 -9.09 0.55
N ASN A 12 -6.83 -8.75 1.75
CA ASN A 12 -7.16 -9.74 2.77
C ASN A 12 -8.31 -10.65 2.34
N GLN A 13 -9.33 -10.09 1.68
CA GLN A 13 -10.42 -10.89 1.11
C GLN A 13 -9.91 -11.82 -0.01
N LEU A 14 -9.04 -11.32 -0.91
CA LEU A 14 -8.42 -12.12 -1.96
C LEU A 14 -7.59 -13.25 -1.36
N HIS A 15 -6.76 -12.98 -0.35
CA HIS A 15 -6.01 -14.00 0.38
C HIS A 15 -6.92 -15.09 0.94
N GLY A 16 -8.07 -14.71 1.49
CA GLY A 16 -9.08 -15.65 1.98
C GLY A 16 -9.63 -16.55 0.87
N GLN A 17 -10.06 -15.98 -0.25
CA GLN A 17 -10.60 -16.74 -1.38
C GLN A 17 -9.54 -17.68 -1.99
N LEU A 18 -8.33 -17.17 -2.23
CA LEU A 18 -7.24 -17.95 -2.82
C LEU A 18 -6.81 -19.11 -1.93
N MET A 19 -6.85 -18.99 -0.61
CA MET A 19 -6.50 -20.09 0.30
C MET A 19 -7.37 -21.34 0.07
N TYR A 20 -8.63 -21.17 -0.34
CA TYR A 20 -9.53 -22.29 -0.61
C TYR A 20 -9.29 -22.96 -1.98
N HIS A 21 -8.78 -22.21 -2.95
CA HIS A 21 -8.64 -22.65 -4.34
C HIS A 21 -7.20 -22.99 -4.73
N TYR A 22 -6.23 -22.34 -4.10
CA TYR A 22 -4.80 -22.48 -4.36
C TYR A 22 -4.08 -22.51 -3.00
N PRO A 23 -4.10 -23.61 -2.24
CA PRO A 23 -3.43 -23.69 -0.94
C PRO A 23 -1.97 -23.19 -0.96
N SER A 24 -1.25 -23.43 -2.05
CA SER A 24 0.14 -22.99 -2.26
C SER A 24 0.30 -21.60 -2.89
N TYR A 25 -0.75 -20.78 -3.04
CA TYR A 25 -0.71 -19.51 -3.78
C TYR A 25 0.40 -18.54 -3.35
N ARG A 26 0.77 -18.55 -2.05
CA ARG A 26 1.84 -17.69 -1.50
C ARG A 26 3.22 -17.96 -2.13
N LYS A 27 3.40 -19.13 -2.73
CA LYS A 27 4.63 -19.53 -3.43
C LYS A 27 4.65 -19.06 -4.90
N PHE A 28 3.53 -18.62 -5.46
CA PHE A 28 3.43 -18.28 -6.89
C PHE A 28 4.05 -16.89 -7.14
N PHE A 29 3.69 -15.92 -6.30
CA PHE A 29 4.10 -14.53 -6.42
C PHE A 29 4.43 -13.95 -5.04
N CYS A 30 5.45 -13.09 -4.99
CA CYS A 30 5.81 -12.37 -3.76
C CYS A 30 4.68 -11.43 -3.28
N LEU A 31 4.02 -10.75 -4.21
CA LEU A 31 2.89 -9.85 -3.93
C LEU A 31 1.63 -10.37 -4.63
N VAL A 32 0.59 -10.66 -3.85
CA VAL A 32 -0.70 -11.21 -4.32
C VAL A 32 -1.42 -10.27 -5.28
N ASN A 33 -1.18 -8.96 -5.14
CA ASN A 33 -1.84 -7.90 -5.88
C ASN A 33 -0.93 -7.22 -6.93
N SER A 34 0.22 -7.81 -7.24
CA SER A 34 1.07 -7.31 -8.34
C SER A 34 0.34 -7.41 -9.68
N LYS A 35 0.73 -6.60 -10.68
CA LYS A 35 0.09 -6.59 -12.01
C LYS A 35 0.03 -7.99 -12.64
N THR A 36 1.12 -8.76 -12.52
CA THR A 36 1.22 -10.15 -12.98
C THR A 36 0.34 -11.10 -12.17
N ALA A 37 0.32 -10.98 -10.84
CA ALA A 37 -0.52 -11.83 -9.99
C ALA A 37 -2.01 -11.60 -10.24
N LEU A 38 -2.45 -10.33 -10.32
CA LEU A 38 -3.84 -10.00 -10.64
C LEU A 38 -4.26 -10.54 -12.01
N TYR A 39 -3.37 -10.47 -13.02
CA TYR A 39 -3.62 -11.09 -14.31
C TYR A 39 -3.81 -12.62 -14.20
N PHE A 40 -2.94 -13.29 -13.44
CA PHE A 40 -3.04 -14.72 -13.22
C PHE A 40 -4.36 -15.09 -12.54
N TRP A 41 -4.71 -14.45 -11.42
CA TRP A 41 -5.94 -14.78 -10.67
C TRP A 41 -7.22 -14.45 -11.46
N GLU A 42 -7.16 -13.47 -12.36
CA GLU A 42 -8.31 -13.08 -13.18
C GLU A 42 -8.52 -14.05 -14.35
N THR A 43 -7.43 -14.53 -14.94
CA THR A 43 -7.45 -15.51 -16.03
C THR A 43 -7.73 -16.93 -15.51
N TYR A 44 -7.12 -17.26 -14.37
CA TYR A 44 -7.15 -18.57 -13.72
C TYR A 44 -7.63 -18.45 -12.25
N PRO A 45 -8.91 -18.10 -12.01
CA PRO A 45 -9.46 -17.91 -10.67
C PRO A 45 -9.48 -19.18 -9.81
N SER A 46 -9.43 -20.37 -10.44
CA SER A 46 -9.37 -21.67 -9.79
C SER A 46 -8.60 -22.69 -10.63
N PRO A 47 -8.05 -23.77 -10.03
CA PRO A 47 -7.23 -24.76 -10.72
C PRO A 47 -7.86 -25.38 -11.98
N ARG A 48 -9.20 -25.48 -12.06
CA ARG A 48 -9.87 -26.01 -13.25
C ARG A 48 -9.54 -25.23 -14.53
N HIS A 49 -9.23 -23.94 -14.39
CA HIS A 49 -8.88 -23.07 -15.51
C HIS A 49 -7.46 -23.36 -16.04
N LEU A 50 -6.66 -24.14 -15.31
CA LEU A 50 -5.30 -24.54 -15.68
C LEU A 50 -5.23 -25.95 -16.29
N GLN A 51 -6.31 -26.72 -16.30
CA GLN A 51 -6.28 -28.13 -16.72
C GLN A 51 -5.77 -28.35 -18.15
N ALA A 52 -6.04 -27.40 -19.06
CA ALA A 52 -5.60 -27.45 -20.46
C ALA A 52 -4.43 -26.49 -20.76
N VAL A 53 -3.82 -25.90 -19.73
CA VAL A 53 -2.81 -24.84 -19.88
C VAL A 53 -1.43 -25.45 -19.74
N THR A 54 -0.61 -25.33 -20.79
CA THR A 54 0.79 -25.75 -20.75
C THR A 54 1.67 -24.69 -20.08
N ALA A 55 2.88 -25.08 -19.66
CA ALA A 55 3.85 -24.14 -19.10
C ALA A 55 4.22 -23.04 -20.11
N GLU A 56 4.26 -23.34 -21.41
CA GLU A 56 4.53 -22.37 -22.47
C GLU A 56 3.44 -21.31 -22.52
N THR A 57 2.19 -21.76 -22.62
CA THR A 57 1.02 -20.89 -22.71
C THR A 57 0.89 -20.01 -21.46
N LEU A 58 1.13 -20.59 -20.28
CA LEU A 58 1.11 -19.85 -19.03
C LEU A 58 2.24 -18.81 -18.97
N ALA A 59 3.46 -19.18 -19.35
CA ALA A 59 4.60 -18.27 -19.35
C ALA A 59 4.37 -17.10 -20.31
N ASP A 60 3.89 -17.35 -21.52
CA ASP A 60 3.62 -16.32 -22.52
C ASP A 60 2.53 -15.34 -22.07
N GLY A 61 1.44 -15.86 -21.48
CA GLY A 61 0.42 -15.02 -20.85
C GLY A 61 1.01 -14.11 -19.76
N LEU A 62 1.82 -14.67 -18.86
CA LEU A 62 2.44 -13.89 -17.77
C LEU A 62 3.50 -12.90 -18.28
N ARG A 63 4.24 -13.20 -19.34
CA ARG A 63 5.25 -12.30 -19.95
C ARG A 63 4.63 -11.03 -20.49
N SER A 64 3.44 -11.13 -21.10
CA SER A 64 2.71 -9.99 -21.65
C SER A 64 2.45 -8.88 -20.61
N VAL A 65 2.31 -9.25 -19.33
CA VAL A 65 2.03 -8.31 -18.23
C VAL A 65 3.26 -8.04 -17.35
N SER A 66 4.24 -8.95 -17.34
CA SER A 66 5.42 -8.88 -16.46
C SER A 66 6.66 -8.24 -17.10
N ARG A 67 6.52 -7.54 -18.24
CA ARG A 67 7.66 -7.00 -19.01
C ARG A 67 8.69 -8.11 -19.35
N ASN A 68 8.20 -9.27 -19.78
CA ASN A 68 9.00 -10.47 -20.09
C ASN A 68 9.79 -11.09 -18.91
N ALA A 69 9.47 -10.76 -17.65
CA ALA A 69 10.19 -11.28 -16.49
C ALA A 69 9.81 -12.74 -16.10
N CYS A 70 8.68 -13.26 -16.58
CA CYS A 70 8.26 -14.62 -16.24
C CYS A 70 9.01 -15.68 -17.07
N SER A 71 9.79 -16.54 -16.41
CA SER A 71 10.45 -17.68 -17.04
C SER A 71 9.48 -18.85 -17.26
N MET A 72 9.85 -19.74 -18.18
CA MET A 72 9.18 -21.04 -18.37
C MET A 72 9.22 -21.89 -17.08
N GLU A 73 10.37 -21.92 -16.43
CA GLU A 73 10.60 -22.64 -15.18
C GLU A 73 9.64 -22.19 -14.07
N LYS A 74 9.36 -20.89 -13.98
CA LYS A 74 8.40 -20.37 -13.02
C LYS A 74 6.98 -20.82 -13.34
N ALA A 75 6.57 -20.82 -14.60
CA ALA A 75 5.26 -21.30 -15.02
C ALA A 75 5.10 -22.80 -14.70
N GLN A 76 6.13 -23.61 -14.99
CA GLN A 76 6.16 -25.02 -14.63
C GLN A 76 6.03 -25.22 -13.11
N THR A 77 6.81 -24.47 -12.32
CA THR A 77 6.74 -24.52 -10.85
C THR A 77 5.33 -24.23 -10.33
N ILE A 78 4.62 -23.27 -10.93
CA ILE A 78 3.22 -22.96 -10.56
C ILE A 78 2.31 -24.16 -10.87
N LEU A 79 2.44 -24.76 -12.06
CA LEU A 79 1.64 -25.93 -12.45
C LEU A 79 1.93 -27.14 -11.55
N ASP A 80 3.19 -27.37 -11.19
CA ASP A 80 3.60 -28.45 -10.28
C ASP A 80 3.01 -28.26 -8.88
N LEU A 81 3.01 -27.02 -8.37
CA LEU A 81 2.38 -26.68 -7.09
C LEU A 81 0.86 -26.90 -7.13
N VAL A 82 0.19 -26.52 -8.22
CA VAL A 82 -1.25 -26.76 -8.40
C VAL A 82 -1.55 -28.26 -8.45
N ALA A 83 -0.72 -29.05 -9.16
CA ALA A 83 -0.87 -30.49 -9.20
C ALA A 83 -0.66 -31.13 -7.82
N ALA A 84 0.32 -30.64 -7.04
CA ALA A 84 0.59 -31.11 -5.68
C ALA A 84 -0.50 -30.72 -4.67
N ASP A 85 -1.17 -29.58 -4.85
CA ASP A 85 -2.30 -29.15 -4.02
C ASP A 85 -3.55 -30.04 -4.21
N GLY A 86 -3.64 -30.80 -5.32
CA GLY A 86 -4.72 -31.75 -5.60
C GLY A 86 -6.03 -31.10 -6.07
N ASP A 87 -7.13 -31.84 -5.95
CA ASP A 87 -8.45 -31.33 -6.33
C ASP A 87 -9.03 -30.44 -5.22
N THR A 88 -9.09 -29.14 -5.50
CA THR A 88 -9.67 -28.13 -4.61
C THR A 88 -11.06 -27.69 -5.04
N HIS A 89 -11.75 -28.45 -5.88
CA HIS A 89 -13.10 -28.15 -6.34
C HIS A 89 -14.08 -28.02 -5.17
N ARG A 90 -14.97 -27.02 -5.25
CA ARG A 90 -16.02 -26.77 -4.27
C ARG A 90 -17.36 -26.55 -4.97
N GLU A 91 -18.45 -26.77 -4.24
CA GLU A 91 -19.78 -26.37 -4.68
C GLU A 91 -19.82 -24.86 -4.99
N PHE A 92 -20.62 -24.51 -6.00
CA PHE A 92 -20.77 -23.15 -6.52
C PHE A 92 -19.43 -22.54 -6.98
N GLN A 93 -18.60 -23.37 -7.61
CA GLN A 93 -17.26 -22.97 -8.05
C GLN A 93 -17.36 -21.78 -9.02
N ALA A 94 -18.34 -21.74 -9.93
CA ALA A 94 -18.48 -20.63 -10.89
C ALA A 94 -18.73 -19.28 -10.19
N GLU A 95 -19.56 -19.28 -9.15
CA GLU A 95 -19.88 -18.13 -8.32
C GLU A 95 -18.66 -17.68 -7.51
N ARG A 96 -17.88 -18.64 -6.98
CA ARG A 96 -16.62 -18.35 -6.27
C ARG A 96 -15.59 -17.68 -7.19
N ASP A 97 -15.45 -18.19 -8.40
CA ASP A 97 -14.56 -17.60 -9.40
C ASP A 97 -15.00 -16.19 -9.80
N PHE A 98 -16.32 -15.96 -9.89
CA PHE A 98 -16.87 -14.63 -10.11
C PHE A 98 -16.53 -13.66 -8.98
N ILE A 99 -16.60 -14.10 -7.71
CA ILE A 99 -16.18 -13.29 -6.55
C ILE A 99 -14.70 -12.93 -6.65
N VAL A 100 -13.82 -13.90 -6.97
CA VAL A 100 -12.38 -13.66 -7.15
C VAL A 100 -12.13 -12.62 -8.23
N LYS A 101 -12.74 -12.77 -9.42
CA LYS A 101 -12.64 -11.81 -10.52
C LYS A 101 -13.13 -10.42 -10.12
N SER A 102 -14.24 -10.34 -9.38
CA SER A 102 -14.80 -9.06 -8.91
C SER A 102 -13.84 -8.33 -7.96
N ILE A 103 -13.24 -9.05 -7.00
CA ILE A 103 -12.24 -8.50 -6.08
C ILE A 103 -11.02 -7.97 -6.87
N ILE A 104 -10.58 -8.71 -7.89
CA ILE A 104 -9.44 -8.32 -8.72
C ILE A 104 -9.74 -7.04 -9.53
N GLN A 105 -10.92 -6.96 -10.14
CA GLN A 105 -11.34 -5.76 -10.87
C GLN A 105 -11.36 -4.54 -9.94
N GLU A 106 -11.88 -4.69 -8.73
CA GLU A 106 -11.88 -3.59 -7.75
C GLU A 106 -10.45 -3.23 -7.30
N LEU A 107 -9.57 -4.20 -7.09
CA LEU A 107 -8.16 -3.96 -6.80
C LEU A 107 -7.46 -3.19 -7.92
N ARG A 108 -7.70 -3.55 -9.19
CA ARG A 108 -7.14 -2.83 -10.36
C ARG A 108 -7.65 -1.40 -10.41
N TYR A 109 -8.96 -1.20 -10.25
CA TYR A 109 -9.56 0.13 -10.23
C TYR A 109 -8.95 1.01 -9.13
N LYS A 110 -8.81 0.48 -7.90
CA LYS A 110 -8.20 1.25 -6.80
C LYS A 110 -6.72 1.55 -7.05
N GLN A 111 -5.96 0.61 -7.62
CA GLN A 111 -4.56 0.85 -7.99
C GLN A 111 -4.43 1.97 -9.02
N GLN A 112 -5.27 1.97 -10.05
CA GLN A 112 -5.30 3.04 -11.06
C GLN A 112 -5.75 4.38 -10.45
N ALA A 113 -6.74 4.37 -9.56
CA ALA A 113 -7.18 5.58 -8.87
C ALA A 113 -6.08 6.17 -7.98
N ILE A 114 -5.31 5.33 -7.28
CA ILE A 114 -4.15 5.76 -6.50
C ILE A 114 -3.07 6.36 -7.42
N GLU A 115 -2.71 5.67 -8.50
CA GLU A 115 -1.74 6.17 -9.49
C GLU A 115 -2.18 7.53 -10.08
N GLY A 116 -3.48 7.70 -10.36
CA GLY A 116 -4.06 8.96 -10.84
C GLY A 116 -3.98 10.09 -9.81
N ILE A 117 -4.35 9.82 -8.55
CA ILE A 117 -4.25 10.80 -7.46
C ILE A 117 -2.79 11.22 -7.23
N ASP A 118 -1.86 10.28 -7.26
CA ASP A 118 -0.43 10.59 -7.15
C ASP A 118 0.05 11.49 -8.31
N GLY A 119 -0.51 11.32 -9.51
CA GLY A 119 -0.28 12.20 -10.66
C GLY A 119 -0.80 13.62 -10.45
N GLU A 120 -2.02 13.77 -9.95
CA GLU A 120 -2.61 15.07 -9.60
C GLU A 120 -1.81 15.77 -8.49
N LEU A 121 -1.39 15.03 -7.45
CA LEU A 121 -0.58 15.58 -6.37
C LEU A 121 0.77 16.10 -6.86
N LYS A 122 1.43 15.42 -7.81
CA LYS A 122 2.68 15.91 -8.43
C LYS A 122 2.50 17.24 -9.15
N THR A 123 1.31 17.48 -9.70
CA THR A 123 1.00 18.72 -10.43
C THR A 123 0.60 19.84 -9.48
N LEU A 124 -0.20 19.53 -8.44
CA LEU A 124 -0.74 20.52 -7.51
C LEU A 124 0.27 20.98 -6.47
N LEU A 125 1.13 20.10 -5.95
CA LEU A 125 2.05 20.44 -4.86
C LEU A 125 2.99 21.61 -5.20
N PRO A 126 3.64 21.66 -6.38
CA PRO A 126 4.47 22.80 -6.76
C PRO A 126 3.71 24.14 -6.80
N LEU A 127 2.41 24.13 -7.13
CA LEU A 127 1.58 25.35 -7.21
C LEU A 127 1.32 25.97 -5.83
N THR A 128 1.45 25.20 -4.76
CA THR A 128 1.34 25.71 -3.39
C THR A 128 2.51 26.61 -2.99
N GLY A 129 3.63 26.55 -3.72
CA GLY A 129 4.88 27.24 -3.38
C GLY A 129 5.65 26.63 -2.21
N TYR A 130 5.12 25.60 -1.55
CA TYR A 130 5.81 24.88 -0.49
C TYR A 130 6.92 23.98 -1.07
N LYS A 131 8.07 23.97 -0.41
CA LYS A 131 9.27 23.22 -0.81
C LYS A 131 9.56 22.03 0.11
N LEU A 132 8.51 21.41 0.65
CA LEU A 132 8.65 20.33 1.63
C LEU A 132 9.39 19.11 1.06
N ASP A 133 9.18 18.82 -0.22
CA ASP A 133 9.84 17.77 -0.99
C ASP A 133 11.36 17.96 -1.15
N THR A 134 11.88 19.17 -0.91
CA THR A 134 13.34 19.42 -0.90
C THR A 134 14.01 18.97 0.39
N MET A 135 13.24 18.66 1.44
CA MET A 135 13.77 18.19 2.71
C MET A 135 14.04 16.69 2.65
N PRO A 136 15.21 16.21 3.12
CA PRO A 136 15.49 14.79 3.20
C PRO A 136 14.39 14.04 3.97
N GLY A 137 14.01 12.86 3.48
CA GLY A 137 12.97 12.03 4.11
C GLY A 137 11.53 12.47 3.85
N ILE A 138 11.28 13.63 3.24
CA ILE A 138 9.92 14.05 2.85
C ILE A 138 9.69 13.70 1.37
N ASN A 139 8.81 12.73 1.13
CA ASN A 139 8.34 12.42 -0.22
C ASN A 139 7.03 13.15 -0.55
N LEU A 140 6.55 13.03 -1.79
CA LEU A 140 5.30 13.62 -2.28
C LEU A 140 4.10 13.34 -1.36
N ASN A 141 3.96 12.07 -0.96
CA ASN A 141 2.86 11.62 -0.11
C ASN A 141 2.97 12.29 1.27
N THR A 142 4.12 12.20 1.94
CA THR A 142 4.37 12.86 3.23
C THR A 142 4.14 14.37 3.16
N ALA A 143 4.62 15.05 2.11
CA ALA A 143 4.40 16.47 1.90
C ALA A 143 2.90 16.79 1.79
N SER A 144 2.15 16.02 0.99
CA SER A 144 0.70 16.20 0.84
C SER A 144 -0.05 16.02 2.16
N HIS A 145 0.37 15.05 2.99
CA HIS A 145 -0.22 14.83 4.31
C HIS A 145 0.07 15.98 5.27
N ILE A 146 1.32 16.47 5.32
CA ILE A 146 1.69 17.63 6.15
C ILE A 146 0.82 18.84 5.77
N ILE A 147 0.73 19.13 4.47
CA ILE A 147 -0.06 20.27 3.97
C ILE A 147 -1.55 20.09 4.29
N SER A 148 -2.09 18.88 4.12
CA SER A 148 -3.50 18.60 4.43
C SER A 148 -3.83 18.77 5.92
N GLU A 149 -2.93 18.35 6.82
CA GLU A 149 -3.15 18.45 8.27
C GLU A 149 -2.94 19.87 8.82
N ILE A 150 -2.01 20.62 8.22
CA ILE A 150 -1.76 22.02 8.56
C ILE A 150 -2.85 22.93 7.98
N GLY A 151 -3.25 22.69 6.73
CA GLY A 151 -4.09 23.59 5.95
C GLY A 151 -3.33 24.87 5.57
N ASP A 152 -3.99 26.02 5.74
CA ASP A 152 -3.32 27.33 5.57
C ASP A 152 -2.29 27.54 6.68
N ILE A 153 -1.01 27.61 6.30
CA ILE A 153 0.10 27.84 7.23
C ILE A 153 0.00 29.19 7.94
N ASN A 154 -0.61 30.20 7.30
CA ASN A 154 -0.69 31.56 7.84
C ASN A 154 -1.62 31.69 9.04
N ARG A 155 -2.45 30.67 9.32
CA ARG A 155 -3.24 30.60 10.55
C ARG A 155 -2.37 30.43 11.81
N PHE A 156 -1.09 30.11 11.65
CA PHE A 156 -0.13 29.97 12.75
C PHE A 156 0.82 31.18 12.77
N PRO A 157 0.70 32.08 13.78
CA PRO A 157 1.55 33.27 13.85
C PRO A 157 3.04 32.96 14.05
N THR A 158 3.36 31.82 14.65
CA THR A 158 4.75 31.38 14.89
C THR A 158 4.90 29.87 14.73
N SER A 159 6.13 29.42 14.49
CA SER A 159 6.51 28.00 14.47
C SER A 159 6.14 27.28 15.78
N ASP A 160 6.25 27.97 16.92
CA ASP A 160 5.92 27.39 18.23
C ASP A 160 4.43 27.08 18.35
N LYS A 161 3.56 27.92 17.76
CA LYS A 161 2.11 27.66 17.72
C LYS A 161 1.81 26.45 16.85
N LEU A 162 2.50 26.30 15.72
CA LEU A 162 2.40 25.10 14.89
C LEU A 162 2.90 23.86 15.64
N ALA A 163 4.05 23.93 16.31
CA ALA A 163 4.61 22.83 17.09
C ALA A 163 3.69 22.40 18.25
N ARG A 164 3.04 23.37 18.91
CA ARG A 164 2.00 23.10 19.92
C ARG A 164 0.75 22.47 19.30
N PHE A 165 0.31 22.95 18.14
CA PHE A 165 -0.83 22.36 17.41
C PHE A 165 -0.54 20.92 16.98
N ALA A 166 0.65 20.65 16.47
CA ALA A 166 1.12 19.31 16.14
C ALA A 166 1.35 18.43 17.37
N GLY A 167 1.23 18.97 18.60
CA GLY A 167 1.44 18.22 19.84
C GLY A 167 2.90 17.85 20.12
N ILE A 168 3.86 18.40 19.37
CA ILE A 168 5.30 18.13 19.51
C ILE A 168 5.88 18.92 20.68
N ALA A 169 5.45 20.17 20.84
CA ALA A 169 5.99 21.04 21.88
C ALA A 169 5.63 20.51 23.28
N PRO A 170 6.60 20.48 24.22
CA PRO A 170 6.32 20.09 25.60
C PRO A 170 5.37 21.09 26.28
N VAL A 171 4.63 20.61 27.27
CA VAL A 171 3.76 21.44 28.10
C VAL A 171 4.38 21.59 29.48
N LEU A 172 4.41 22.83 29.98
CA LEU A 172 4.85 23.11 31.34
C LEU A 172 3.71 22.77 32.30
N PHE A 173 3.91 21.74 33.13
CA PHE A 173 3.01 21.42 34.23
C PHE A 173 3.57 22.03 35.51
N SER A 174 3.14 23.25 35.82
CA SER A 174 3.59 24.02 36.99
C SER A 174 2.45 24.37 37.95
N SER A 175 2.73 24.30 39.25
CA SER A 175 1.93 24.92 40.30
C SER A 175 2.85 25.79 41.16
N ALA A 176 2.41 27.01 41.49
CA ALA A 176 3.14 27.94 42.35
C ALA A 176 4.62 28.14 41.98
N GLY A 177 4.94 28.33 40.70
CA GLY A 177 6.29 28.66 40.23
C GLY A 177 7.28 27.48 40.18
N LYS A 178 6.87 26.27 40.57
CA LYS A 178 7.64 25.03 40.34
C LYS A 178 6.91 24.16 39.34
N GLY A 179 7.57 23.84 38.23
CA GLY A 179 6.99 23.02 37.18
C GLY A 179 7.97 22.06 36.55
N LYS A 180 7.44 21.02 35.92
CA LYS A 180 8.18 20.11 35.06
C LYS A 180 7.61 20.18 33.67
N GLU A 181 8.49 20.18 32.67
CA GLU A 181 8.08 19.95 31.30
C GLU A 181 7.62 18.50 31.15
N GLN A 182 6.48 18.32 30.50
CA GLN A 182 5.91 17.01 30.21
C GLN A 182 5.52 16.93 28.73
N ARG A 183 5.46 15.71 28.21
CA ARG A 183 4.94 15.49 26.85
C ARG A 183 3.50 16.01 26.74
N SER A 184 3.17 16.67 25.63
CA SER A 184 1.78 17.02 25.35
C SER A 184 0.95 15.75 25.14
N ARG A 185 -0.25 15.70 25.74
CA ARG A 185 -1.27 14.66 25.45
C ARG A 185 -2.32 15.15 24.45
N GLN A 186 -2.24 16.43 24.07
CA GLN A 186 -3.16 17.15 23.19
C GLN A 186 -2.44 17.54 21.89
N GLY A 187 -3.23 17.96 20.89
CA GLY A 187 -2.74 18.34 19.56
C GLY A 187 -3.20 17.37 18.47
N ASN A 188 -2.85 17.68 17.23
CA ASN A 188 -3.14 16.87 16.06
C ASN A 188 -2.26 15.61 16.07
N ARG A 189 -2.86 14.46 16.37
CA ARG A 189 -2.15 13.18 16.48
C ARG A 189 -1.65 12.63 15.15
N VAL A 190 -2.32 12.97 14.03
CA VAL A 190 -1.87 12.58 12.69
C VAL A 190 -0.58 13.33 12.38
N LEU A 191 -0.58 14.65 12.53
CA LEU A 191 0.59 15.49 12.30
C LEU A 191 1.75 15.13 13.24
N HIS A 192 1.47 14.86 14.52
CA HIS A 192 2.47 14.34 15.46
C HIS A 192 3.10 13.04 14.95
N GLY A 193 2.27 12.09 14.49
CA GLY A 193 2.73 10.80 13.96
C GLY A 193 3.63 10.97 12.74
N ILE A 194 3.26 11.85 11.81
CA ILE A 194 4.06 12.17 10.62
C ILE A 194 5.44 12.68 11.04
N PHE A 195 5.52 13.66 11.93
CA PHE A 195 6.79 14.20 12.40
C PHE A 195 7.63 13.17 13.16
N TYR A 196 6.99 12.32 13.97
CA TYR A 196 7.67 11.24 14.67
C TYR A 196 8.34 10.26 13.68
N PHE A 197 7.61 9.77 12.68
CA PHE A 197 8.17 8.84 11.70
C PHE A 197 9.23 9.50 10.81
N LEU A 198 9.03 10.77 10.45
CA LEU A 198 10.03 11.55 9.72
C LEU A 198 11.34 11.68 10.53
N ALA A 199 11.24 11.99 11.83
CA ALA A 199 12.40 12.06 12.72
C ALA A 199 13.13 10.71 12.82
N VAL A 200 12.39 9.60 12.95
CA VAL A 200 12.97 8.25 12.97
C VAL A 200 13.71 7.94 11.67
N GLN A 201 13.13 8.26 10.50
CA GLN A 201 13.79 8.06 9.21
C GLN A 201 15.07 8.90 9.10
N LEU A 202 15.02 10.17 9.47
CA LEU A 202 16.18 11.07 9.40
C LEU A 202 17.34 10.61 10.28
N VAL A 203 17.06 10.10 11.49
CA VAL A 203 18.09 9.53 12.38
C VAL A 203 18.70 8.25 11.81
N GLN A 204 17.93 7.44 11.06
CA GLN A 204 18.47 6.24 10.40
C GLN A 204 19.37 6.59 9.21
N VAL A 205 19.04 7.64 8.45
CA VAL A 205 19.83 8.08 7.30
C VAL A 205 21.15 8.76 7.73
N SER A 206 21.23 9.38 8.92
CA SER A 206 22.42 10.11 9.36
C SER A 206 23.60 9.24 9.85
N LYS A 207 23.58 7.91 9.66
CA LYS A 207 24.70 7.02 10.04
C LYS A 207 25.85 6.93 9.02
N GLY A 208 25.85 7.76 7.98
CA GLY A 208 26.99 7.91 7.08
C GLY A 208 27.03 9.32 6.52
N GLY A 209 27.95 10.13 7.04
CA GLY A 209 28.55 11.19 6.23
C GLY A 209 29.45 10.58 5.15
#